data_AF-C1EC58-F1
#
_entry.id   AF-C1EC58-F1
#
_cell.length_a   1.000
_cell.length_b   1.000
_cell.length_c   1.000
_cell.angle_alpha   90.00
_cell.angle_beta   90.00
_cell.angle_gamma   90.00
#
_symmetry.space_group_name_H-M   'P 1'
#
loop_
_entity.id
_entity.type
_entity.pdbx_description
1 polymer ?
#
loop_
_entity_poly.entity_id
_entity_poly.type
_entity_poly.pdbx_seq_one_letter_code
_entity_poly.pdbx_strand_id
1 'polypeptide(L)'
;MAEQVPPRMDIAPRDAPARRSGGIVSSLRRWNPTKTPKTTVTLALYLFGLFVAFVARPPVTITDQMQTRYFEMMDAADAMDAAPRAEAERLLADASMARYRAETWGWRFNSERKAKVYELRSLEKERFKQAEVYRKRRDAAVKEAKGELGLWSQLGIDEAKALFRKAYERGKLFATRSSYYDTFWLIVAGRSDDSMVELLIRWGFTVLSNFTVGMFSAVINFAFALPSMIATFASTGWVSALAFFLVAVVAASSVAASLLLLLFGTAGGVVYGAVAAGPALARLEASGRERERIRMIAQQRRRGMSGAAAHHREHAD
;
A
#
# COMPACT_ATOMS: atom_id res chain seq x y z
N MET A 1 -28.49 -11.03 72.41
CA MET A 1 -28.79 -10.61 71.02
C MET A 1 -27.65 -11.10 70.15
N ALA A 2 -27.87 -12.18 69.40
CA ALA A 2 -26.87 -12.76 68.52
C ALA A 2 -27.15 -12.29 67.08
N GLU A 3 -26.17 -11.62 66.49
CA GLU A 3 -26.23 -11.02 65.16
C GLU A 3 -26.01 -12.13 64.11
N GLN A 4 -27.05 -12.45 63.33
CA GLN A 4 -26.98 -13.42 62.24
C GLN A 4 -26.32 -12.77 61.02
N VAL A 5 -25.10 -13.20 60.70
CA VAL A 5 -24.41 -12.84 59.45
C VAL A 5 -25.02 -13.68 58.31
N PRO A 6 -25.51 -13.06 57.21
CA PRO A 6 -26.10 -13.82 56.11
C PRO A 6 -25.05 -14.60 55.31
N PRO A 7 -25.43 -15.72 54.67
CA PRO A 7 -24.51 -16.60 53.96
C PRO A 7 -23.96 -15.93 52.70
N ARG A 8 -22.64 -16.06 52.51
CA ARG A 8 -21.89 -15.59 51.35
C ARG A 8 -22.35 -16.40 50.13
N MET A 9 -23.00 -15.75 49.16
CA MET A 9 -23.29 -16.37 47.86
C MET A 9 -21.98 -16.49 47.07
N ASP A 10 -21.49 -17.71 46.91
CA ASP A 10 -20.42 -18.02 45.97
C ASP A 10 -20.93 -17.86 44.54
N ILE A 11 -20.55 -16.74 43.92
CA ILE A 11 -20.78 -16.50 42.50
C ILE A 11 -19.81 -17.43 41.76
N ALA A 12 -20.35 -18.47 41.12
CA ALA A 12 -19.59 -19.35 40.25
C ALA A 12 -18.80 -18.52 39.20
N PRO A 13 -17.54 -18.86 38.91
CA PRO A 13 -16.77 -18.14 37.91
C PRO A 13 -17.49 -18.25 36.56
N ARG A 14 -17.92 -17.11 36.03
CA ARG A 14 -18.40 -17.00 34.64
C ARG A 14 -17.32 -17.58 33.74
N ASP A 15 -17.65 -18.66 33.03
CA ASP A 15 -16.84 -19.19 31.95
C ASP A 15 -16.47 -18.04 31.00
N ALA A 16 -15.19 -17.64 31.05
CA ALA A 16 -14.66 -16.71 30.07
C ALA A 16 -14.83 -17.36 28.69
N PRO A 17 -15.45 -16.70 27.69
CA PRO A 17 -15.56 -17.28 26.37
C PRO A 17 -14.15 -17.59 25.86
N ALA A 18 -13.88 -18.88 25.64
CA ALA A 18 -12.62 -19.34 25.10
C ALA A 18 -12.33 -18.56 23.82
N ARG A 19 -11.32 -17.67 23.87
CA ARG A 19 -10.80 -16.99 22.69
C ARG A 19 -10.35 -18.07 21.71
N ARG A 20 -11.17 -18.33 20.68
CA ARG A 20 -10.79 -19.11 19.51
C ARG A 20 -9.69 -18.33 18.78
N SER A 21 -8.43 -18.50 19.20
CA SER A 21 -7.26 -18.05 18.45
C SER A 21 -7.01 -18.97 17.25
N GLY A 22 -8.00 -19.05 16.36
CA GLY A 22 -7.90 -19.77 15.09
C GLY A 22 -7.10 -18.94 14.09
N GLY A 23 -5.78 -18.83 14.28
CA GLY A 23 -4.89 -18.16 13.35
C GLY A 23 -4.84 -18.88 11.99
N ILE A 24 -4.49 -18.16 10.93
CA ILE A 24 -4.34 -18.66 9.55
C ILE A 24 -3.50 -19.96 9.50
N VAL A 25 -2.44 -20.03 10.32
CA VAL A 25 -1.54 -21.18 10.46
C VAL A 25 -2.26 -22.43 11.00
N SER A 26 -3.17 -22.28 11.96
CA SER A 26 -3.93 -23.40 12.54
C SER A 26 -4.98 -23.96 11.56
N SER A 27 -5.56 -23.09 10.75
CA SER A 27 -6.50 -23.44 9.68
C SER A 27 -5.80 -24.16 8.52
N LEU A 28 -4.59 -23.74 8.15
CA LEU A 28 -3.74 -24.42 7.16
C LEU A 28 -3.26 -25.79 7.64
N ARG A 29 -2.90 -25.92 8.92
CA ARG A 29 -2.44 -27.19 9.50
C ARG A 29 -3.52 -28.28 9.56
N ARG A 30 -4.80 -27.90 9.57
CA ARG A 30 -5.97 -28.81 9.52
C ARG A 30 -6.64 -28.85 8.16
N TRP A 31 -5.98 -28.33 7.12
CA TRP A 31 -6.55 -28.24 5.79
C TRP A 31 -6.84 -29.63 5.22
N ASN A 32 -8.10 -29.85 4.85
CA ASN A 32 -8.54 -31.00 4.07
C ASN A 32 -9.50 -30.48 2.98
N PRO A 33 -9.20 -30.67 1.68
CA PRO A 33 -9.97 -30.08 0.59
C PRO A 33 -11.47 -30.32 0.69
N THR A 34 -11.88 -31.50 1.19
CA THR A 34 -13.28 -31.91 1.32
C THR A 34 -13.98 -31.39 2.57
N LYS A 35 -13.24 -31.07 3.65
CA LYS A 35 -13.80 -30.61 4.93
C LYS A 35 -13.76 -29.09 5.09
N THR A 36 -12.90 -28.39 4.36
CA THR A 36 -12.76 -26.92 4.42
C THR A 36 -12.90 -26.27 3.04
N PRO A 37 -14.08 -26.34 2.41
CA PRO A 37 -14.26 -25.88 1.02
C PRO A 37 -13.95 -24.39 0.84
N LYS A 38 -14.30 -23.55 1.83
CA LYS A 38 -14.02 -22.10 1.79
C LYS A 38 -12.52 -21.80 1.71
N THR A 39 -11.72 -22.42 2.59
CA THR A 39 -10.26 -22.23 2.62
C THR A 39 -9.62 -22.73 1.33
N THR A 40 -10.08 -23.87 0.82
CA THR A 40 -9.61 -24.45 -0.44
C THR A 40 -9.90 -23.52 -1.61
N VAL A 41 -11.12 -22.97 -1.70
CA VAL A 41 -11.50 -22.02 -2.76
C VAL A 41 -10.68 -20.73 -2.66
N THR A 42 -10.52 -20.16 -1.46
CA THR A 42 -9.71 -18.95 -1.28
C THR A 42 -8.24 -19.18 -1.68
N LEU A 43 -7.66 -20.30 -1.26
CA LEU A 43 -6.28 -20.65 -1.61
C LEU A 43 -6.14 -20.91 -3.12
N ALA A 44 -7.10 -21.62 -3.72
CA ALA A 44 -7.12 -21.87 -5.16
C ALA A 44 -7.23 -20.57 -5.96
N LEU A 45 -8.13 -19.66 -5.57
CA LEU A 45 -8.27 -18.34 -6.20
C LEU A 45 -7.01 -17.49 -6.02
N TYR A 46 -6.39 -17.53 -4.85
CA TYR A 46 -5.13 -16.84 -4.58
C TYR A 46 -4.00 -17.34 -5.49
N LEU A 47 -3.80 -18.66 -5.56
CA LEU A 47 -2.78 -19.26 -6.42
C LEU A 47 -3.08 -19.05 -7.91
N PHE A 48 -4.36 -19.15 -8.30
CA PHE A 48 -4.80 -18.86 -9.67
C PHE A 48 -4.53 -17.40 -10.04
N GLY A 49 -4.82 -16.45 -9.15
CA GLY A 49 -4.54 -15.04 -9.37
C GLY A 49 -3.05 -14.76 -9.56
N LEU A 50 -2.18 -15.42 -8.78
CA LEU A 50 -0.72 -15.31 -8.97
C LEU A 50 -0.25 -15.93 -10.28
N PHE A 51 -0.78 -17.11 -10.63
CA PHE A 51 -0.49 -17.74 -11.92
C PHE A 51 -0.86 -16.80 -13.07
N VAL A 52 -2.05 -16.19 -13.04
CA VAL A 52 -2.49 -15.26 -14.08
C VAL A 52 -1.62 -13.99 -14.10
N ALA A 53 -1.25 -13.45 -12.94
CA ALA A 53 -0.49 -12.21 -12.87
C ALA A 53 0.93 -12.34 -13.45
N PHE A 54 1.60 -13.47 -13.22
CA PHE A 54 3.04 -13.62 -13.49
C PHE A 54 3.40 -14.68 -14.52
N VAL A 55 2.58 -15.71 -14.72
CA VAL A 55 2.95 -16.91 -15.50
C VAL A 55 2.09 -17.07 -16.76
N ALA A 56 0.79 -16.77 -16.67
CA ALA A 56 -0.11 -16.97 -17.79
C ALA A 56 0.27 -16.11 -18.99
N ARG A 57 0.29 -16.75 -20.16
CA ARG A 57 0.46 -16.06 -21.45
C ARG A 57 -0.91 -15.54 -21.93
N PRO A 58 -0.94 -14.43 -22.67
CA PRO A 58 -2.17 -13.98 -23.33
C PRO A 58 -2.73 -15.09 -24.23
N PRO A 59 -4.03 -15.39 -24.17
CA PRO A 59 -4.63 -16.41 -25.03
C PRO A 59 -4.75 -15.94 -26.48
N VAL A 60 -4.76 -14.63 -26.74
CA VAL A 60 -4.77 -14.06 -28.10
C VAL A 60 -3.36 -13.63 -28.47
N THR A 61 -2.76 -14.34 -29.43
CA THR A 61 -1.47 -13.99 -30.01
C THR A 61 -1.66 -12.90 -31.07
N ILE A 62 -0.94 -11.81 -30.93
CA ILE A 62 -0.93 -10.72 -31.89
C ILE A 62 -0.09 -11.16 -33.10
N THR A 63 -0.69 -11.12 -34.29
CA THR A 63 0.04 -11.34 -35.56
C THR A 63 0.65 -10.03 -36.06
N ASP A 64 1.70 -10.13 -36.88
CA ASP A 64 2.36 -8.93 -37.46
C ASP A 64 1.38 -8.06 -38.27
N GLN A 65 0.41 -8.68 -38.94
CA GLN A 65 -0.64 -7.96 -39.67
C GLN A 65 -1.57 -7.18 -38.73
N MET A 66 -1.99 -7.78 -37.62
CA MET A 66 -2.81 -7.09 -36.62
C MET A 66 -2.04 -5.94 -35.97
N GLN A 67 -0.75 -6.15 -35.71
CA GLN A 67 0.12 -5.11 -35.15
C GLN A 67 0.29 -3.93 -36.11
N THR A 68 0.50 -4.21 -37.40
CA THR A 68 0.62 -3.17 -38.44
C THR A 68 -0.66 -2.35 -38.55
N ARG A 69 -1.82 -3.02 -38.66
CA ARG A 69 -3.13 -2.34 -38.68
C ARG A 69 -3.39 -1.50 -37.44
N TYR A 70 -3.06 -2.05 -36.27
CA TYR A 70 -3.17 -1.32 -35.01
C TYR A 70 -2.37 -0.01 -35.05
N PHE A 71 -1.11 -0.05 -35.49
CA PHE A 71 -0.27 1.15 -35.56
C PHE A 71 -0.78 2.14 -36.61
N GLU A 72 -1.17 1.69 -37.79
CA GLU A 72 -1.76 2.55 -38.83
C GLU A 72 -3.02 3.27 -38.33
N MET A 73 -3.90 2.55 -37.62
CA MET A 73 -5.11 3.12 -37.03
C MET A 73 -4.79 4.09 -35.88
N MET A 74 -3.78 3.80 -35.06
CA MET A 74 -3.34 4.70 -33.99
C MET A 74 -2.75 6.00 -34.56
N ASP A 75 -1.92 5.91 -35.59
CA ASP A 75 -1.36 7.07 -36.28
C ASP A 75 -2.46 7.92 -36.92
N ALA A 76 -3.45 7.27 -37.56
CA ALA A 76 -4.61 7.95 -38.11
C ALA A 76 -5.46 8.64 -37.01
N ALA A 77 -5.65 7.97 -35.88
CA ALA A 77 -6.39 8.53 -34.74
C ALA A 77 -5.67 9.73 -34.10
N ASP A 78 -4.35 9.72 -34.05
CA ASP A 78 -3.56 10.83 -33.50
C ASP A 78 -3.46 12.02 -34.46
N ALA A 79 -3.42 11.75 -35.77
CA ALA A 79 -3.50 12.77 -36.82
C ALA A 79 -4.89 13.41 -36.92
N MET A 80 -5.94 12.68 -36.56
CA MET A 80 -7.32 13.18 -36.60
C MET A 80 -7.51 14.43 -35.74
N ASP A 81 -8.00 15.49 -36.37
CA ASP A 81 -8.32 16.76 -35.72
C ASP A 81 -7.15 17.31 -34.86
N ALA A 82 -5.89 16.99 -35.19
CA ALA A 82 -4.75 17.26 -34.30
C ALA A 82 -4.61 18.74 -33.92
N ALA A 83 -4.66 19.64 -34.91
CA ALA A 83 -4.60 21.09 -34.70
C ALA A 83 -5.82 21.65 -33.92
N PRO A 84 -7.08 21.43 -34.35
CA PRO A 84 -8.24 21.95 -33.63
C PRO A 84 -8.40 21.31 -32.23
N ARG A 85 -8.01 20.05 -32.05
CA ARG A 85 -7.96 19.39 -30.74
C ARG A 85 -6.93 20.06 -29.82
N ALA A 86 -5.71 20.27 -30.31
CA ALA A 86 -4.66 20.94 -29.53
C ALA A 86 -5.07 22.37 -29.13
N GLU A 87 -5.74 23.09 -30.02
CA GLU A 87 -6.28 24.41 -29.71
C GLU A 87 -7.39 24.35 -28.65
N ALA A 88 -8.35 23.43 -28.79
CA ALA A 88 -9.43 23.25 -27.81
C ALA A 88 -8.91 22.87 -26.42
N GLU A 89 -7.90 21.99 -26.35
CA GLU A 89 -7.23 21.62 -25.09
C GLU A 89 -6.48 22.80 -24.47
N ARG A 90 -5.79 23.61 -25.29
CA ARG A 90 -5.12 24.82 -24.81
C ARG A 90 -6.13 25.81 -24.24
N LEU A 91 -7.22 26.08 -24.95
CA LEU A 91 -8.28 26.98 -24.49
C LEU A 91 -8.96 26.50 -23.21
N LEU A 92 -9.14 25.18 -23.07
CA LEU A 92 -9.64 24.59 -21.83
C LEU A 92 -8.64 24.77 -20.68
N ALA A 93 -7.35 24.50 -20.91
CA ALA A 93 -6.31 24.67 -19.90
C ALA A 93 -6.20 26.14 -19.44
N ASP A 94 -6.26 27.09 -20.37
CA ASP A 94 -6.26 28.52 -20.08
C ASP A 94 -7.49 28.92 -19.25
N ALA A 95 -8.68 28.44 -19.61
CA ALA A 95 -9.91 28.69 -18.87
C ALA A 95 -9.87 28.10 -17.44
N SER A 96 -9.39 26.86 -17.29
CA SER A 96 -9.21 26.22 -15.99
C SER A 96 -8.20 26.97 -15.11
N MET A 97 -7.10 27.44 -15.69
CA MET A 97 -6.11 28.25 -14.97
C MET A 97 -6.65 29.62 -14.59
N ALA A 98 -7.42 30.28 -15.47
CA ALA A 98 -8.08 31.54 -15.16
C ALA A 98 -9.07 31.40 -14.00
N ARG A 99 -9.88 30.34 -13.99
CA ARG A 99 -10.76 30.02 -12.86
C ARG A 99 -9.97 29.78 -11.59
N TYR A 100 -8.94 28.92 -11.64
CA TYR A 100 -8.13 28.59 -10.46
C TYR A 100 -7.49 29.85 -9.84
N ARG A 101 -6.96 30.76 -10.66
CA ARG A 101 -6.40 32.04 -10.20
C ARG A 101 -7.47 32.98 -9.61
N ALA A 102 -8.70 32.91 -10.07
CA ALA A 102 -9.81 33.72 -9.54
C ALA A 102 -10.39 33.16 -8.22
N GLU A 103 -10.23 31.85 -7.96
CA GLU A 103 -10.66 31.17 -6.73
C GLU A 103 -9.72 31.46 -5.54
N THR A 104 -9.48 32.73 -5.22
CA THR A 104 -8.68 33.16 -4.06
C THR A 104 -9.45 33.02 -2.74
N TRP A 105 -8.75 32.94 -1.60
CA TRP A 105 -9.41 32.92 -0.28
C TRP A 105 -10.44 34.04 -0.13
N GLY A 106 -11.62 33.68 0.38
CA GLY A 106 -12.74 34.60 0.56
C GLY A 106 -13.53 34.98 -0.70
N TRP A 107 -13.23 34.39 -1.88
CA TRP A 107 -13.96 34.69 -3.13
C TRP A 107 -15.48 34.49 -3.04
N ARG A 108 -15.94 33.60 -2.16
CA ARG A 108 -17.36 33.31 -1.94
C ARG A 108 -18.12 34.42 -1.19
N PHE A 109 -17.42 35.28 -0.46
CA PHE A 109 -18.00 36.31 0.40
C PHE A 109 -18.07 37.69 -0.26
N ASN A 110 -17.37 37.89 -1.38
CA ASN A 110 -17.41 39.14 -2.15
C ASN A 110 -18.25 38.93 -3.43
N SER A 111 -19.30 39.73 -3.63
CA SER A 111 -20.26 39.59 -4.73
C SER A 111 -19.63 39.71 -6.12
N GLU A 112 -18.69 40.64 -6.31
CA GLU A 112 -17.98 40.85 -7.59
C GLU A 112 -17.07 39.65 -7.91
N ARG A 113 -16.29 39.20 -6.93
CA ARG A 113 -15.40 38.02 -7.12
C ARG A 113 -16.20 36.76 -7.35
N LYS A 114 -17.32 36.59 -6.64
CA LYS A 114 -18.24 35.49 -6.83
C LYS A 114 -18.79 35.48 -8.25
N ALA A 115 -19.27 36.62 -8.77
CA ALA A 115 -19.77 36.73 -10.14
C ALA A 115 -18.70 36.36 -11.18
N LYS A 116 -17.48 36.89 -11.03
CA LYS A 116 -16.34 36.58 -11.91
C LYS A 116 -15.98 35.09 -11.92
N VAL A 117 -15.97 34.43 -10.77
CA VAL A 117 -15.72 32.97 -10.69
C VAL A 117 -16.82 32.18 -11.38
N TYR A 118 -18.08 32.59 -11.27
CA TYR A 118 -19.18 31.91 -11.98
C TYR A 118 -19.11 32.08 -13.50
N GLU A 119 -18.75 33.26 -13.98
CA GLU A 119 -18.51 33.51 -15.41
C GLU A 119 -17.36 32.65 -15.97
N LEU A 120 -16.24 32.57 -15.24
CA LEU A 120 -15.12 31.71 -15.63
C LEU A 120 -15.49 30.22 -15.59
N ARG A 121 -16.37 29.80 -14.68
CA ARG A 121 -16.91 28.44 -14.64
C ARG A 121 -17.81 28.13 -15.83
N SER A 122 -18.65 29.07 -16.27
CA SER A 122 -19.45 28.87 -17.48
C SER A 122 -18.56 28.78 -18.71
N LEU A 123 -17.55 29.64 -18.82
CA LEU A 123 -16.57 29.59 -19.90
C LEU A 123 -15.80 28.25 -19.92
N GLU A 124 -15.26 27.82 -18.77
CA GLU A 124 -14.57 26.52 -18.66
C GLU A 124 -15.49 25.36 -19.08
N LYS A 125 -16.76 25.39 -18.67
CA LYS A 125 -17.74 24.35 -19.05
C LYS A 125 -18.00 24.33 -20.56
N GLU A 126 -18.04 25.50 -21.21
CA GLU A 126 -18.19 25.60 -22.67
C GLU A 126 -16.95 25.07 -23.39
N ARG A 127 -15.74 25.47 -22.94
CA ARG A 127 -14.48 24.95 -23.49
C ARG A 127 -14.33 23.45 -23.26
N PHE A 128 -14.78 22.94 -22.12
CA PHE A 128 -14.79 21.53 -21.82
C PHE A 128 -15.66 20.76 -22.82
N LYS A 129 -16.88 21.24 -23.11
CA LYS A 129 -17.75 20.61 -24.12
C LYS A 129 -17.11 20.60 -25.50
N GLN A 130 -16.42 21.68 -25.89
CA GLN A 130 -15.71 21.74 -27.17
C GLN A 130 -14.57 20.71 -27.23
N ALA A 131 -13.71 20.66 -26.21
CA ALA A 131 -12.65 19.66 -26.12
C ALA A 131 -13.19 18.22 -26.07
N GLU A 132 -14.31 18.00 -25.38
CA GLU A 132 -14.95 16.69 -25.26
C GLU A 132 -15.40 16.11 -26.62
N VAL A 133 -15.83 16.95 -27.57
CA VAL A 133 -16.18 16.49 -28.93
C VAL A 133 -14.97 15.87 -29.61
N TYR A 134 -13.82 16.55 -29.57
CA TYR A 134 -12.57 16.04 -30.17
C TYR A 134 -12.04 14.81 -29.44
N ARG A 135 -12.11 14.80 -28.10
CA ARG A 135 -11.74 13.63 -27.29
C ARG A 135 -12.58 12.42 -27.67
N LYS A 136 -13.92 12.55 -27.76
CA LYS A 136 -14.82 11.45 -28.11
C LYS A 136 -14.53 10.88 -29.50
N ARG A 137 -14.22 11.72 -30.49
CA ARG A 137 -13.86 11.28 -31.84
C ARG A 137 -12.56 10.47 -31.83
N ARG A 138 -11.52 11.01 -31.19
CA ARG A 138 -10.24 10.30 -31.02
C ARG A 138 -10.41 9.00 -30.25
N ASP A 139 -11.15 9.02 -29.14
CA ASP A 139 -11.37 7.86 -28.29
C ASP A 139 -12.15 6.77 -29.02
N ALA A 140 -13.06 7.13 -29.93
CA ALA A 140 -13.74 6.17 -30.80
C ALA A 140 -12.77 5.50 -31.79
N ALA A 141 -11.89 6.27 -32.44
CA ALA A 141 -10.87 5.75 -33.36
C ALA A 141 -9.83 4.88 -32.63
N VAL A 142 -9.37 5.31 -31.45
CA VAL A 142 -8.46 4.52 -30.60
C VAL A 142 -9.15 3.23 -30.14
N LYS A 143 -10.44 3.30 -29.81
CA LYS A 143 -11.22 2.13 -29.40
C LYS A 143 -11.34 1.10 -30.53
N GLU A 144 -11.52 1.55 -31.76
CA GLU A 144 -11.51 0.72 -32.97
C GLU A 144 -10.14 0.07 -33.17
N ALA A 145 -9.05 0.85 -33.11
CA ALA A 145 -7.69 0.34 -33.18
C ALA A 145 -7.41 -0.75 -32.14
N LYS A 146 -7.79 -0.51 -30.87
CA LYS A 146 -7.68 -1.52 -29.80
C LYS A 146 -8.56 -2.75 -30.04
N GLY A 147 -9.66 -2.59 -30.77
CA GLY A 147 -10.56 -3.65 -31.18
C GLY A 147 -9.88 -4.72 -32.04
N GLU A 148 -8.93 -4.32 -32.89
CA GLU A 148 -8.14 -5.24 -33.72
C GLU A 148 -7.34 -6.24 -32.89
N LEU A 149 -6.76 -5.80 -31.76
CA LEU A 149 -5.98 -6.67 -30.88
C LEU A 149 -6.86 -7.44 -29.89
N GLY A 150 -7.90 -6.79 -29.38
CA GLY A 150 -8.83 -7.37 -28.42
C GLY A 150 -8.34 -7.36 -26.97
N LEU A 151 -9.29 -7.54 -26.03
CA LEU A 151 -9.06 -7.38 -24.58
C LEU A 151 -8.09 -8.41 -23.99
N TRP A 152 -8.09 -9.63 -24.52
CA TRP A 152 -7.25 -10.73 -24.04
C TRP A 152 -5.87 -10.79 -24.72
N SER A 153 -5.54 -9.81 -25.54
CA SER A 153 -4.21 -9.67 -26.11
C SER A 153 -3.20 -9.16 -25.08
N GLN A 154 -1.93 -9.19 -25.46
CA GLN A 154 -0.85 -8.59 -24.67
C GLN A 154 -1.13 -7.12 -24.33
N LEU A 155 -1.68 -6.33 -25.26
CA LEU A 155 -2.01 -4.93 -25.03
C LEU A 155 -3.04 -4.76 -23.90
N GLY A 156 -4.14 -5.51 -23.94
CA GLY A 156 -5.19 -5.41 -22.91
C GLY A 156 -4.69 -5.85 -21.53
N ILE A 157 -3.86 -6.89 -21.47
CA ILE A 157 -3.23 -7.34 -20.22
C ILE A 157 -2.27 -6.27 -19.69
N ASP A 158 -1.45 -5.66 -20.55
CA ASP A 158 -0.49 -4.64 -20.13
C ASP A 158 -1.17 -3.34 -19.68
N GLU A 159 -2.25 -2.93 -20.33
CA GLU A 159 -3.09 -1.82 -19.85
C GLU A 159 -3.70 -2.12 -18.48
N ALA A 160 -4.17 -3.35 -18.23
CA ALA A 160 -4.74 -3.74 -16.94
C ALA A 160 -3.65 -3.75 -15.86
N LYS A 161 -2.46 -4.27 -16.17
CA LYS A 161 -1.27 -4.22 -15.28
C LYS A 161 -0.86 -2.78 -14.99
N ALA A 162 -0.82 -1.91 -15.99
CA ALA A 162 -0.50 -0.50 -15.81
C ALA A 162 -1.55 0.21 -14.94
N LEU A 163 -2.83 -0.11 -15.12
CA LEU A 163 -3.92 0.42 -14.31
C LEU A 163 -3.79 -0.02 -12.84
N PHE A 164 -3.51 -1.31 -12.61
CA PHE A 164 -3.26 -1.83 -11.26
C PHE A 164 -2.01 -1.20 -10.65
N ARG A 165 -0.91 -1.08 -11.39
CA ARG A 165 0.33 -0.43 -10.94
C ARG A 165 0.09 1.00 -10.48
N LYS A 166 -0.68 1.79 -11.24
CA LYS A 166 -1.08 3.15 -10.85
C LYS A 166 -1.91 3.15 -9.57
N ALA A 167 -2.84 2.21 -9.40
CA ALA A 167 -3.62 2.08 -8.17
C ALA A 167 -2.76 1.68 -6.97
N TYR A 168 -1.84 0.74 -7.16
CA TYR A 168 -0.86 0.31 -6.17
C TYR A 168 0.06 1.46 -5.73
N GLU A 169 0.60 2.23 -6.68
CA GLU A 169 1.47 3.38 -6.39
C GLU A 169 0.72 4.44 -5.58
N ARG A 170 -0.54 4.72 -5.90
CA ARG A 170 -1.40 5.59 -5.08
C ARG A 170 -1.61 5.04 -3.67
N GLY A 171 -1.89 3.74 -3.53
CA GLY A 171 -2.05 3.07 -2.24
C GLY A 171 -0.77 3.13 -1.39
N LYS A 172 0.39 2.90 -2.01
CA LYS A 172 1.71 3.02 -1.38
C LYS A 172 2.00 4.45 -0.92
N LEU A 173 1.72 5.44 -1.76
CA LEU A 173 1.91 6.85 -1.43
C LEU A 173 1.01 7.27 -0.26
N PHE A 174 -0.26 6.83 -0.26
CA PHE A 174 -1.17 7.03 0.86
C PHE A 174 -0.61 6.44 2.16
N ALA A 175 -0.20 5.17 2.13
CA ALA A 175 0.36 4.49 3.29
C ALA A 175 1.61 5.22 3.82
N THR A 176 2.52 5.61 2.92
CA THR A 176 3.74 6.33 3.28
C THR A 176 3.44 7.69 3.92
N ARG A 177 2.51 8.46 3.31
CA ARG A 177 2.10 9.76 3.83
C ARG A 177 1.41 9.64 5.19
N SER A 178 0.50 8.68 5.35
CA SER A 178 -0.18 8.42 6.61
C SER A 178 0.82 8.04 7.70
N SER A 179 1.70 7.07 7.40
CA SER A 179 2.76 6.64 8.32
C SER A 179 3.70 7.77 8.70
N TYR A 180 4.05 8.67 7.76
CA TYR A 180 4.86 9.85 8.08
C TYR A 180 4.19 10.73 9.14
N TYR A 181 2.91 11.06 8.97
CA TYR A 181 2.18 11.86 9.97
C TYR A 181 2.05 11.14 11.31
N ASP A 182 1.78 9.84 11.30
CA ASP A 182 1.68 9.07 12.55
C ASP A 182 3.02 9.00 13.28
N THR A 183 4.13 8.87 12.53
CA THR A 183 5.49 8.88 13.08
C THR A 183 5.83 10.25 13.68
N PHE A 184 5.50 11.32 12.98
CA PHE A 184 5.70 12.68 13.46
C PHE A 184 5.00 12.90 14.80
N TRP A 185 3.73 12.52 14.91
CA TRP A 185 2.99 12.63 16.17
C TRP A 185 3.51 11.70 17.27
N LEU A 186 3.95 10.50 16.92
CA LEU A 186 4.51 9.54 17.87
C LEU A 186 5.85 10.02 18.46
N ILE A 187 6.68 10.72 17.68
CA ILE A 187 7.92 11.35 18.17
C ILE A 187 7.60 12.58 19.02
N VAL A 188 6.70 13.45 18.56
CA VAL A 188 6.33 14.69 19.26
C VAL A 188 5.60 14.42 20.58
N ALA A 189 4.78 13.35 20.62
CA ALA A 189 4.04 12.94 21.82
C ALA A 189 4.77 11.88 22.66
N GLY A 190 5.98 11.46 22.25
CA GLY A 190 6.76 10.43 22.92
C GLY A 190 7.16 10.85 24.33
N ARG A 191 6.89 9.99 25.31
CA ARG A 191 7.42 10.11 26.68
C ARG A 191 8.86 9.57 26.70
N SER A 192 9.71 10.11 27.57
CA SER A 192 11.13 9.77 27.69
C SER A 192 11.42 8.32 28.10
N ASP A 193 10.42 7.60 28.61
CA ASP A 193 10.61 6.35 29.35
C ASP A 193 10.27 5.09 28.54
N ASP A 194 9.77 5.22 27.31
CA ASP A 194 9.46 4.06 26.47
C ASP A 194 10.74 3.41 25.93
N SER A 195 10.84 2.08 26.03
CA SER A 195 11.92 1.32 25.41
C SER A 195 11.92 1.55 23.91
N MET A 196 13.08 1.83 23.32
CA MET A 196 13.24 2.04 21.87
C MET A 196 12.65 0.87 21.04
N VAL A 197 12.66 -0.35 21.59
CA VAL A 197 12.06 -1.53 20.97
C VAL A 197 10.54 -1.45 20.94
N GLU A 198 9.90 -0.99 22.02
CA GLU A 198 8.45 -0.83 22.08
C GLU A 198 7.97 0.25 21.12
N LEU A 199 8.71 1.36 21.04
CA LEU A 199 8.47 2.44 20.09
C LEU A 199 8.53 1.94 18.64
N LEU A 200 9.56 1.16 18.30
CA LEU A 200 9.74 0.58 16.96
C LEU A 200 8.66 -0.44 16.59
N ILE A 201 8.24 -1.28 17.54
CA ILE A 201 7.16 -2.25 17.32
C ILE A 201 5.83 -1.52 17.06
N ARG A 202 5.50 -0.52 17.89
CA ARG A 202 4.28 0.27 17.74
C ARG A 202 4.27 1.02 16.40
N TRP A 203 5.39 1.67 16.06
CA TRP A 203 5.57 2.32 14.78
C TRP A 203 5.41 1.33 13.62
N GLY A 204 6.04 0.15 13.71
CA GLY A 204 5.90 -0.93 12.74
C GLY A 204 4.44 -1.33 12.53
N PHE A 205 3.67 -1.59 13.59
CA PHE A 205 2.25 -1.93 13.46
C PHE A 205 1.43 -0.83 12.78
N THR A 206 1.73 0.44 13.05
CA THR A 206 1.08 1.57 12.37
C THR A 206 1.41 1.58 10.87
N VAL A 207 2.69 1.40 10.51
CA VAL A 207 3.11 1.27 9.10
C VAL A 207 2.41 0.11 8.41
N LEU A 208 2.35 -1.06 9.05
CA LEU A 208 1.69 -2.25 8.49
C LEU A 208 0.18 -2.04 8.33
N SER A 209 -0.47 -1.39 9.28
CA SER A 209 -1.90 -1.07 9.23
C SER A 209 -2.21 -0.12 8.09
N ASN A 210 -1.44 0.97 7.97
CA ASN A 210 -1.59 1.95 6.89
C ASN A 210 -1.33 1.33 5.52
N PHE A 211 -0.31 0.46 5.41
CA PHE A 211 -0.03 -0.26 4.17
C PHE A 211 -1.16 -1.24 3.81
N THR A 212 -1.75 -1.91 4.79
CA THR A 212 -2.93 -2.78 4.58
C THR A 212 -4.10 -2.01 4.00
N VAL A 213 -4.42 -0.84 4.58
CA VAL A 213 -5.47 0.06 4.07
C VAL A 213 -5.11 0.55 2.66
N GLY A 214 -3.85 0.92 2.42
CA GLY A 214 -3.36 1.35 1.11
C GLY A 214 -3.51 0.27 0.03
N MET A 215 -3.16 -0.99 0.34
CA MET A 215 -3.30 -2.11 -0.59
C MET A 215 -4.76 -2.46 -0.86
N PHE A 216 -5.61 -2.46 0.17
CA PHE A 216 -7.04 -2.69 -0.01
C PHE A 216 -7.69 -1.60 -0.87
N SER A 217 -7.35 -0.34 -0.61
CA SER A 217 -7.79 0.80 -1.41
C SER A 217 -7.31 0.68 -2.86
N ALA A 218 -6.08 0.20 -3.10
CA ALA A 218 -5.56 -0.02 -4.45
C ALA A 218 -6.40 -1.04 -5.23
N VAL A 219 -6.76 -2.17 -4.61
CA VAL A 219 -7.61 -3.21 -5.24
C VAL A 219 -9.00 -2.65 -5.56
N ILE A 220 -9.62 -1.93 -4.62
CA ILE A 220 -10.93 -1.31 -4.84
C ILE A 220 -10.88 -0.29 -5.98
N ASN A 221 -9.93 0.63 -5.96
CA ASN A 221 -9.78 1.65 -6.99
C ASN A 221 -9.51 1.01 -8.37
N PHE A 222 -8.72 -0.06 -8.40
CA PHE A 222 -8.50 -0.83 -9.62
C PHE A 222 -9.81 -1.45 -10.13
N ALA A 223 -10.58 -2.11 -9.26
CA ALA A 223 -11.86 -2.71 -9.61
C ALA A 223 -12.87 -1.67 -10.14
N PHE A 224 -12.90 -0.45 -9.60
CA PHE A 224 -13.78 0.60 -10.12
C PHE A 224 -13.29 1.21 -11.45
N ALA A 225 -11.98 1.30 -11.68
CA ALA A 225 -11.44 1.86 -12.91
C ALA A 225 -11.43 0.85 -14.08
N LEU A 226 -11.37 -0.44 -13.78
CA LEU A 226 -11.25 -1.51 -14.77
C LEU A 226 -12.40 -1.56 -15.79
N PRO A 227 -13.69 -1.40 -15.42
CA PRO A 227 -14.79 -1.37 -16.38
C PRO A 227 -14.64 -0.28 -17.44
N SER A 228 -14.19 0.92 -17.04
CA SER A 228 -13.94 2.01 -17.98
C SER A 228 -12.82 1.68 -18.96
N MET A 229 -11.77 0.99 -18.51
CA MET A 229 -10.69 0.52 -19.38
C MET A 229 -11.18 -0.58 -20.34
N ILE A 230 -11.95 -1.56 -19.86
CA ILE A 230 -12.54 -2.63 -20.69
C ILE A 230 -13.44 -2.02 -21.78
N ALA A 231 -14.20 -0.98 -21.45
CA ALA A 231 -15.07 -0.29 -22.40
C ALA A 231 -14.32 0.42 -23.55
N THR A 232 -12.99 0.60 -23.44
CA THR A 232 -12.15 1.15 -24.51
C THR A 232 -11.81 0.14 -25.61
N PHE A 233 -12.24 -1.12 -25.50
CA PHE A 233 -12.06 -2.13 -26.54
C PHE A 233 -13.37 -2.31 -27.33
N ALA A 234 -13.35 -2.06 -28.66
CA ALA A 234 -14.55 -2.04 -29.51
C ALA A 234 -15.36 -3.35 -29.52
N SER A 235 -14.67 -4.50 -29.50
CA SER A 235 -15.26 -5.80 -29.86
C SER A 235 -15.44 -6.75 -28.67
N THR A 236 -15.52 -6.23 -27.45
CA THR A 236 -15.63 -7.09 -26.25
C THR A 236 -17.09 -7.45 -25.97
N GLY A 237 -17.46 -8.71 -26.20
CA GLY A 237 -18.75 -9.24 -25.75
C GLY A 237 -18.89 -9.18 -24.22
N TRP A 238 -20.10 -8.98 -23.71
CA TRP A 238 -20.36 -8.79 -22.27
C TRP A 238 -19.81 -9.91 -21.38
N VAL A 239 -19.86 -11.16 -21.85
CA VAL A 239 -19.29 -12.33 -21.15
C VAL A 239 -17.78 -12.24 -21.04
N SER A 240 -17.12 -11.84 -22.13
CA SER A 240 -15.67 -11.68 -22.19
C SER A 240 -15.20 -10.55 -21.27
N ALA A 241 -15.93 -9.44 -21.26
CA ALA A 241 -15.69 -8.32 -20.34
C ALA A 241 -15.82 -8.75 -18.87
N LEU A 242 -16.88 -9.49 -18.53
CA LEU A 242 -17.11 -9.99 -17.17
C LEU A 242 -16.03 -10.99 -16.74
N ALA A 243 -15.67 -11.94 -17.62
CA ALA A 243 -14.63 -12.91 -17.35
C ALA A 243 -13.27 -12.22 -17.12
N PHE A 244 -12.91 -11.26 -17.98
CA PHE A 244 -11.68 -10.49 -17.83
C PHE A 244 -11.68 -9.70 -16.52
N PHE A 245 -12.79 -9.05 -16.19
CA PHE A 245 -12.95 -8.32 -14.93
C PHE A 245 -12.70 -9.22 -13.71
N LEU A 246 -13.36 -10.37 -13.64
CA LEU A 246 -13.22 -11.29 -12.51
C LEU A 246 -11.78 -11.82 -12.39
N VAL A 247 -11.19 -12.24 -13.51
CA VAL A 247 -9.82 -12.76 -13.54
C VAL A 247 -8.82 -11.68 -13.10
N ALA A 248 -8.96 -10.45 -13.62
CA ALA A 248 -8.07 -9.35 -13.29
C ALA A 248 -8.19 -8.89 -11.82
N VAL A 249 -9.41 -8.85 -11.25
CA VAL A 249 -9.62 -8.51 -9.84
C VAL A 249 -9.06 -9.59 -8.91
N VAL A 250 -9.23 -10.87 -9.26
CA VAL A 250 -8.63 -11.99 -8.51
C VAL A 250 -7.10 -11.92 -8.57
N ALA A 251 -6.51 -11.66 -9.74
CA ALA A 251 -5.08 -11.47 -9.89
C ALA A 251 -4.56 -10.29 -9.06
N ALA A 252 -5.17 -9.12 -9.17
CA ALA A 252 -4.82 -7.92 -8.41
C ALA A 252 -4.91 -8.15 -6.89
N SER A 253 -5.98 -8.81 -6.42
CA SER A 253 -6.16 -9.16 -5.01
C SER A 253 -5.09 -10.11 -4.51
N SER A 254 -4.68 -11.08 -5.34
CA SER A 254 -3.65 -12.06 -4.99
C SER A 254 -2.26 -11.43 -4.92
N VAL A 255 -1.95 -10.50 -5.84
CA VAL A 255 -0.72 -9.70 -5.79
C VAL A 255 -0.70 -8.81 -4.54
N ALA A 256 -1.79 -8.09 -4.25
CA ALA A 256 -1.89 -7.26 -3.05
C ALA A 256 -1.73 -8.09 -1.76
N ALA A 257 -2.39 -9.24 -1.68
CA ALA A 257 -2.25 -10.18 -0.56
C ALA A 257 -0.81 -10.68 -0.42
N SER A 258 -0.13 -11.00 -1.52
CA SER A 258 1.27 -11.45 -1.51
C SER A 258 2.21 -10.37 -1.00
N LEU A 259 2.01 -9.11 -1.42
CA LEU A 259 2.79 -7.98 -0.94
C LEU A 259 2.58 -7.74 0.55
N LEU A 260 1.34 -7.90 1.04
CA LEU A 260 1.06 -7.86 2.48
C LEU A 260 1.73 -9.02 3.21
N LEU A 261 1.58 -10.25 2.75
CA LEU A 261 2.24 -11.41 3.35
C LEU A 261 3.76 -11.24 3.41
N LEU A 262 4.37 -10.69 2.37
CA LEU A 262 5.79 -10.36 2.36
C LEU A 262 6.12 -9.31 3.42
N LEU A 263 5.35 -8.22 3.50
CA LEU A 263 5.56 -7.16 4.48
C LEU A 263 5.39 -7.67 5.92
N PHE A 264 4.28 -8.33 6.23
CA PHE A 264 4.03 -8.96 7.54
C PHE A 264 5.08 -10.03 7.87
N GLY A 265 5.51 -10.81 6.87
CA GLY A 265 6.56 -11.81 7.01
C GLY A 265 7.91 -11.20 7.36
N THR A 266 8.30 -10.11 6.69
CA THR A 266 9.54 -9.38 7.01
C THR A 266 9.49 -8.76 8.40
N ALA A 267 8.39 -8.10 8.77
CA ALA A 267 8.25 -7.49 10.10
C ALA A 267 8.24 -8.53 11.22
N GLY A 268 7.48 -9.62 11.05
CA GLY A 268 7.43 -10.72 12.00
C GLY A 268 8.77 -11.46 12.13
N GLY A 269 9.48 -11.65 11.00
CA GLY A 269 10.81 -12.26 10.97
C GLY A 269 11.86 -11.44 11.74
N VAL A 270 11.85 -10.12 11.62
CA VAL A 270 12.75 -9.22 12.37
C VAL A 270 12.48 -9.29 13.87
N VAL A 271 11.20 -9.22 14.28
CA VAL A 271 10.84 -9.29 15.71
C VAL A 271 11.20 -10.66 16.30
N TYR A 272 10.87 -11.75 15.61
CA TYR A 272 11.21 -13.10 16.06
C TYR A 272 12.73 -13.30 16.13
N GLY A 273 13.47 -12.83 15.12
CA GLY A 273 14.93 -12.89 15.10
C GLY A 273 15.57 -12.14 16.26
N ALA A 274 15.08 -10.94 16.58
CA ALA A 274 15.55 -10.16 17.72
C ALA A 274 15.28 -10.86 19.06
N VAL A 275 14.09 -11.45 19.24
CA VAL A 275 13.72 -12.18 20.46
C VAL A 275 14.53 -13.48 20.59
N ALA A 276 14.69 -14.24 19.50
CA ALA A 276 15.44 -15.49 19.49
C ALA A 276 16.95 -15.26 19.68
N ALA A 277 17.49 -14.16 19.17
CA ALA A 277 18.88 -13.75 19.39
C ALA A 277 19.11 -13.09 20.75
N GLY A 278 18.06 -12.66 21.45
CA GLY A 278 18.11 -11.98 22.74
C GLY A 278 18.98 -12.69 23.79
N PRO A 279 18.83 -14.01 24.02
CA PRO A 279 19.68 -14.75 24.96
C PRO A 279 21.16 -14.81 24.55
N ALA A 280 21.45 -14.86 23.25
CA ALA A 280 22.83 -14.87 22.74
C ALA A 280 23.49 -13.49 22.88
N LEU A 281 22.74 -12.43 22.56
CA LEU A 281 23.16 -11.04 22.73
C LEU A 281 23.36 -10.68 24.22
N ALA A 282 22.45 -11.11 25.10
CA ALA A 282 22.57 -10.89 26.54
C ALA A 282 23.80 -11.59 27.15
N ARG A 283 24.16 -12.78 26.64
CA ARG A 283 25.39 -13.47 27.03
C ARG A 283 26.64 -12.75 26.56
N LEU A 284 26.63 -12.21 25.34
CA LEU A 284 27.73 -11.40 24.81
C LEU A 284 27.91 -10.11 25.61
N GLU A 285 26.83 -9.41 25.95
CA GLU A 285 26.87 -8.21 26.80
C GLU A 285 27.32 -8.51 28.24
N ALA A 286 26.89 -9.64 28.81
CA ALA A 286 27.37 -10.08 30.12
C ALA A 286 28.88 -10.34 30.09
N SER A 287 29.37 -11.05 29.07
CA SER A 287 30.82 -11.30 28.90
C SER A 287 31.63 -10.03 28.59
N GLY A 288 31.02 -9.05 27.90
CA GLY A 288 31.61 -7.72 27.67
C GLY A 288 31.77 -6.92 28.96
N ARG A 289 30.71 -6.85 29.78
CA ARG A 289 30.72 -6.16 31.09
C ARG A 289 31.68 -6.81 32.08
N GLU A 290 31.80 -8.14 32.07
CA GLU A 290 32.78 -8.88 32.86
C GLU A 290 34.22 -8.45 32.49
N ARG A 291 34.52 -8.37 31.19
CA ARG A 291 35.84 -7.95 30.68
C ARG A 291 36.16 -6.50 31.03
N GLU A 292 35.17 -5.60 30.97
CA GLU A 292 35.35 -4.21 31.40
C GLU A 292 35.59 -4.10 32.91
N ARG A 293 34.84 -4.84 33.73
CA ARG A 293 35.10 -4.90 35.18
C ARG A 293 36.51 -5.40 35.47
N ILE A 294 36.96 -6.46 34.81
CA ILE A 294 38.32 -7.01 34.97
C ILE A 294 39.37 -5.96 34.56
N ARG A 295 39.16 -5.23 33.45
CA ARG A 295 40.07 -4.15 33.01
C ARG A 295 40.13 -3.01 34.03
N MET A 296 38.98 -2.58 34.57
CA MET A 296 38.94 -1.52 35.58
C MET A 296 39.65 -1.93 36.87
N ILE A 297 39.44 -3.17 37.34
CA ILE A 297 40.14 -3.72 38.52
C ILE A 297 41.65 -3.80 38.26
N ALA A 298 42.07 -4.26 37.07
CA ALA A 298 43.50 -4.32 36.71
C ALA A 298 44.15 -2.92 36.65
N GLN A 299 43.44 -1.91 36.16
CA GLN A 299 43.92 -0.52 36.16
C GLN A 299 44.01 0.06 37.58
N GLN A 300 43.03 -0.19 38.44
CA GLN A 300 43.08 0.24 39.84
C GLN A 300 44.26 -0.40 40.59
N ARG A 301 44.55 -1.69 40.34
CA ARG A 301 45.70 -2.38 40.97
C ARG A 301 47.04 -1.79 40.53
N ARG A 302 47.19 -1.41 39.25
CA ARG A 302 48.38 -0.72 38.75
C ARG A 302 48.56 0.69 39.35
N ARG A 303 47.47 1.43 39.59
CA ARG A 303 47.52 2.72 40.29
C ARG A 303 47.82 2.57 41.80
N GLY A 304 47.34 1.51 42.43
CA GLY A 304 47.65 1.22 43.85
C GLY A 304 49.12 0.86 44.10
N MET A 305 49.77 0.11 43.19
CA MET A 305 51.19 -0.25 43.35
C MET A 305 52.17 0.89 43.04
N SER A 306 51.77 1.89 42.26
CA SER A 306 52.60 3.08 42.01
C SER A 306 52.60 4.08 43.17
N GLY A 307 51.55 4.09 44.01
CA GLY A 307 51.51 4.89 45.23
C GLY A 307 52.34 4.30 46.39
N ALA A 308 52.40 2.98 46.52
CA ALA A 308 53.14 2.32 47.60
C ALA A 308 54.68 2.37 47.40
N ALA A 309 55.16 2.44 46.16
CA ALA A 309 56.59 2.58 45.88
C ALA A 309 57.13 4.02 46.08
N ALA A 310 56.25 5.03 46.11
CA ALA A 310 56.63 6.42 46.33
C ALA A 310 56.86 6.77 47.82
N HIS A 311 56.25 6.03 48.75
CA HIS A 311 56.32 6.35 50.19
C HIS A 311 57.53 5.77 50.94
N HIS A 312 58.39 4.98 50.30
CA HIS A 312 59.54 4.35 50.95
C HIS A 312 60.89 5.07 50.71
N ARG A 313 60.88 6.27 50.11
CA ARG A 313 62.09 7.06 49.79
C ARG A 313 62.26 8.37 50.56
N GLU A 314 61.50 8.62 51.62
CA GLU A 314 61.60 9.86 52.43
C GLU A 314 62.25 9.69 53.83
N HIS A 315 62.88 8.55 54.12
CA HIS A 315 63.67 8.38 55.35
C HIS A 315 65.09 7.90 55.03
N ALA A 316 65.85 8.75 54.38
CA ALA A 316 67.31 8.68 54.34
C ALA A 316 67.82 10.07 53.95
N ASP A 317 67.96 10.95 54.95
CA ASP A 317 68.99 11.98 55.11
C ASP A 317 68.76 12.71 56.45
#